data_AF-A0A0P1FJ25-F1
#
_entry.id   AF-A0A0P1FJ25-F1
#
_cell.length_a   1.000
_cell.length_b   1.000
_cell.length_c   1.000
_cell.angle_alpha   90.00
_cell.angle_beta   90.00
_cell.angle_gamma   90.00
#
_symmetry.space_group_name_H-M   'P 1'
#
loop_
_entity.id
_entity.type
_entity.pdbx_description
1 polymer ?
#
loop_
_entity_poly.entity_id
_entity_poly.type
_entity_poly.pdbx_seq_one_letter_code
_entity_poly.pdbx_strand_id
1 'polypeptide(L)'
;MTDPNNTQTAPDTTQATTADKPKAPVKPKSATKPKAPAKDKVEVIEVVGPAAGFRRAGHTFGKDPVRIPIGDLSKAQLALIEGEPKLISARKEIEA
;
A
#
# COMPACT_ATOMS: atom_id res chain seq x y z
N MET A 1 -18.51 -8.58 -54.96
CA MET A 1 -18.77 -8.31 -53.53
C MET A 1 -17.51 -7.66 -52.99
N THR A 2 -17.63 -6.45 -52.48
CA THR A 2 -16.55 -5.53 -52.05
C THR A 2 -15.77 -6.04 -50.83
N ASP A 3 -14.43 -5.98 -50.91
CA ASP A 3 -13.56 -5.73 -49.75
C ASP A 3 -13.70 -4.25 -49.32
N PRO A 4 -13.61 -3.90 -48.01
CA PRO A 4 -12.29 -3.54 -47.47
C PRO A 4 -12.07 -3.75 -45.95
N ASN A 5 -10.81 -4.04 -45.60
CA ASN A 5 -10.01 -3.38 -44.56
C ASN A 5 -10.45 -3.51 -43.08
N ASN A 6 -9.67 -4.25 -42.28
CA ASN A 6 -9.06 -3.59 -41.12
C ASN A 6 -7.72 -4.24 -40.73
N THR A 7 -6.70 -3.40 -40.82
CA THR A 7 -5.33 -3.59 -40.35
C THR A 7 -5.29 -3.41 -38.84
N GLN A 8 -4.69 -4.32 -38.08
CA GLN A 8 -4.06 -3.94 -36.81
C GLN A 8 -2.83 -4.80 -36.49
N THR A 9 -1.72 -4.36 -37.09
CA THR A 9 -0.45 -4.05 -36.43
C THR A 9 -0.09 -4.78 -35.13
N ALA A 10 0.92 -5.65 -35.24
CA ALA A 10 1.83 -5.98 -34.16
C ALA A 10 2.66 -4.74 -33.76
N PRO A 11 2.88 -4.47 -32.47
CA PRO A 11 3.96 -3.59 -32.06
C PRO A 11 5.23 -4.41 -31.82
N ASP A 12 6.14 -4.37 -32.80
CA ASP A 12 7.57 -4.35 -32.50
C ASP A 12 7.86 -3.07 -31.70
N THR A 13 8.39 -3.21 -30.50
CA THR A 13 9.08 -2.10 -29.84
C THR A 13 10.23 -2.64 -28.99
N THR A 14 11.34 -2.85 -29.67
CA THR A 14 12.68 -2.73 -29.10
C THR A 14 12.85 -1.30 -28.59
N GLN A 15 12.96 -1.12 -27.28
CA GLN A 15 13.51 0.11 -26.70
C GLN A 15 14.71 -0.26 -25.83
N ALA A 16 15.89 -0.24 -26.46
CA ALA A 16 17.14 -0.08 -25.76
C ALA A 16 17.38 1.43 -25.52
N THR A 17 17.61 1.78 -24.25
CA THR A 17 18.48 2.87 -23.74
C THR A 17 18.73 4.11 -24.58
N THR A 18 18.38 5.29 -24.05
CA THR A 18 19.31 6.43 -23.85
C THR A 18 18.72 7.37 -22.79
N ALA A 19 19.59 7.85 -21.91
CA ALA A 19 19.31 8.79 -20.84
C ALA A 19 18.87 10.17 -21.38
N ASP A 20 17.83 10.75 -20.79
CA ASP A 20 17.74 12.21 -20.66
C ASP A 20 17.06 12.61 -19.35
N LYS A 21 17.58 13.69 -18.80
CA LYS A 21 17.43 14.19 -17.44
C LYS A 21 16.03 14.81 -17.21
N PRO A 22 15.45 14.69 -16.01
CA PRO A 22 14.03 14.97 -15.77
C PRO A 22 13.71 16.47 -15.73
N LYS A 23 12.63 16.87 -16.41
CA LYS A 23 12.02 18.20 -16.27
C LYS A 23 10.50 18.11 -16.24
N ALA A 24 9.94 17.96 -15.04
CA ALA A 24 8.72 18.64 -14.55
C ALA A 24 8.27 18.04 -13.20
N PRO A 25 8.39 18.77 -12.07
CA PRO A 25 7.58 18.46 -10.91
C PRO A 25 6.25 19.20 -11.04
N VAL A 26 5.24 18.50 -11.56
CA VAL A 26 3.84 18.89 -11.35
C VAL A 26 3.48 18.64 -9.89
N LYS A 27 3.26 19.74 -9.17
CA LYS A 27 2.65 19.85 -7.84
C LYS A 27 1.49 18.87 -7.62
N PRO A 28 1.47 18.16 -6.49
CA PRO A 28 0.24 17.98 -5.74
C PRO A 28 0.13 19.03 -4.63
N LYS A 29 -1.12 19.42 -4.41
CA LYS A 29 -1.62 20.43 -3.50
C LYS A 29 -1.34 20.13 -2.03
N SER A 30 -1.28 21.22 -1.29
CA SER A 30 -1.76 21.39 0.08
C SER A 30 -0.91 20.87 1.23
N ALA A 31 -0.50 21.85 2.03
CA ALA A 31 0.08 21.72 3.34
C ALA A 31 -0.68 20.75 4.24
N THR A 32 0.05 19.90 4.94
CA THR A 32 -0.28 19.58 6.32
C THR A 32 1.01 19.74 7.13
N LYS A 33 0.99 20.78 7.97
CA LYS A 33 1.95 21.07 9.04
C LYS A 33 2.39 19.75 9.70
N PRO A 34 3.69 19.50 9.94
CA PRO A 34 4.08 18.46 10.88
C PRO A 34 3.59 18.93 12.25
N LYS A 35 2.38 18.52 12.63
CA LYS A 35 1.95 18.53 14.02
C LYS A 35 2.85 17.47 14.66
N ALA A 36 3.90 17.91 15.34
CA ALA A 36 4.61 17.06 16.27
C ALA A 36 3.54 16.39 17.14
N PRO A 37 3.38 15.06 17.11
CA PRO A 37 2.40 14.44 17.96
C PRO A 37 2.82 14.77 19.39
N ALA A 38 1.86 15.23 20.18
CA ALA A 38 2.00 15.14 21.62
C ALA A 38 2.26 13.66 21.95
N LYS A 39 2.82 13.39 23.13
CA LYS A 39 2.97 12.03 23.67
C LYS A 39 1.58 11.44 23.95
N ASP A 40 0.83 11.24 22.88
CA ASP A 40 -0.48 10.67 22.85
C ASP A 40 -0.22 9.17 22.72
N LYS A 41 -0.74 8.42 23.68
CA LYS A 41 -0.73 6.97 23.59
C LYS A 41 -1.51 6.58 22.34
N VAL A 42 -0.84 5.94 21.39
CA VAL A 42 -1.45 5.49 20.13
C VAL A 42 -1.80 4.02 20.28
N GLU A 43 -3.08 3.72 20.12
CA GLU A 43 -3.54 2.34 20.00
C GLU A 43 -3.13 1.80 18.63
N VAL A 44 -2.31 0.76 18.63
CA VAL A 44 -1.81 0.07 17.45
C VAL A 44 -2.25 -1.39 17.47
N ILE A 45 -2.49 -1.95 16.30
CA ILE A 45 -2.62 -3.39 16.12
C ILE A 45 -1.30 -3.93 15.59
N GLU A 46 -0.71 -4.85 16.34
CA GLU A 46 0.45 -5.60 15.92
C GLU A 46 -0.02 -6.87 15.22
N VAL A 47 0.38 -7.04 13.96
CA VAL A 47 -0.06 -8.15 13.11
C VAL A 47 1.16 -8.91 12.60
N VAL A 48 1.19 -10.21 12.86
CA VAL A 48 2.20 -11.14 12.34
C VAL A 48 1.53 -12.08 11.36
N GLY A 49 2.12 -12.23 10.18
CA GLY A 49 1.65 -13.14 9.15
C GLY A 49 2.52 -14.38 9.00
N PRO A 50 2.17 -15.29 8.07
CA PRO A 50 3.01 -16.41 7.71
C PRO A 50 4.32 -15.94 7.06
N ALA A 51 5.39 -16.72 7.22
CA ALA A 51 6.71 -16.40 6.65
C ALA A 51 6.72 -16.28 5.12
N ALA A 52 5.77 -16.93 4.43
CA ALA A 52 5.57 -16.80 2.99
C ALA A 52 5.05 -15.42 2.55
N GLY A 53 4.64 -14.57 3.50
CA GLY A 53 3.94 -13.32 3.24
C GLY A 53 2.44 -13.54 3.03
N PHE A 54 1.65 -12.57 3.48
CA PHE A 54 0.20 -12.57 3.36
C PHE A 54 -0.32 -11.16 3.15
N ARG A 55 -1.33 -10.99 2.30
CA ARG A 55 -1.88 -9.66 1.97
C ARG A 55 -3.34 -9.58 2.37
N ARG A 56 -3.69 -8.60 3.21
CA ARG A 56 -5.06 -8.35 3.66
C ARG A 56 -5.23 -6.89 4.05
N ALA A 57 -6.44 -6.36 3.87
CA ALA A 57 -6.77 -4.97 4.21
C ALA A 57 -5.87 -3.90 3.54
N GLY A 58 -5.18 -4.23 2.44
CA GLY A 58 -4.22 -3.35 1.77
C GLY A 58 -2.80 -3.40 2.33
N HIS A 59 -2.57 -4.18 3.40
CA HIS A 59 -1.26 -4.37 4.02
C HIS A 59 -0.67 -5.73 3.65
N THR A 60 0.65 -5.82 3.69
CA THR A 60 1.39 -7.08 3.53
C THR A 60 2.02 -7.43 4.87
N PHE A 61 1.70 -8.62 5.37
CA PHE A 61 2.18 -9.17 6.64
C PHE A 61 3.14 -10.30 6.35
N GLY A 62 4.29 -10.30 7.00
CA GLY A 62 5.29 -11.36 6.88
C GLY A 62 5.61 -11.96 8.23
N LYS A 63 6.77 -12.60 8.31
CA LYS A 63 7.33 -13.09 9.58
C LYS A 63 7.53 -11.96 10.60
N ASP A 64 7.85 -10.76 10.12
CA ASP A 64 8.09 -9.61 10.99
C ASP A 64 6.78 -8.96 11.42
N PRO A 65 6.62 -8.62 12.71
CA PRO A 65 5.43 -7.96 13.23
C PRO A 65 5.27 -6.56 12.62
N VAL A 66 4.11 -6.31 12.02
CA VAL A 66 3.74 -5.01 11.49
C VAL A 66 2.83 -4.32 12.49
N ARG A 67 3.23 -3.13 12.96
CA ARG A 67 2.40 -2.30 13.84
C ARG A 67 1.67 -1.26 13.00
N ILE A 68 0.35 -1.30 13.05
CA ILE A 68 -0.50 -0.37 12.31
C ILE A 68 -1.35 0.41 13.32
N PRO A 69 -1.36 1.76 13.31
CA PRO A 69 -2.27 2.54 14.13
C PRO A 69 -3.73 2.18 13.84
N ILE A 70 -4.50 1.89 14.87
CA ILE A 70 -5.93 1.57 14.72
C ILE A 70 -6.68 2.77 14.12
N GLY A 71 -6.24 3.99 14.42
CA GLY A 71 -6.79 5.21 13.83
C GLY A 71 -6.57 5.37 12.32
N ASP A 72 -5.60 4.64 11.73
CA ASP A 72 -5.32 4.63 10.29
C ASP A 72 -6.08 3.49 9.56
N LEU A 73 -6.66 2.55 10.32
CA LEU A 73 -7.46 1.46 9.80
C LEU A 73 -8.95 1.79 9.85
N SER A 74 -9.65 1.57 8.74
CA SER A 74 -11.11 1.55 8.78
C SER A 74 -11.63 0.35 9.59
N LYS A 75 -12.83 0.48 10.15
CA LYS A 75 -13.49 -0.62 10.89
C LYS A 75 -13.59 -1.92 10.04
N ALA A 76 -13.79 -1.78 8.74
CA ALA A 76 -13.82 -2.91 7.81
C ALA A 76 -12.44 -3.57 7.67
N GLN A 77 -11.36 -2.78 7.60
CA GLN A 77 -9.99 -3.31 7.54
C GLN A 77 -9.60 -4.02 8.84
N LEU A 78 -9.95 -3.46 10.00
CA LEU A 78 -9.74 -4.12 11.29
C LEU A 78 -10.45 -5.46 11.36
N ALA A 79 -11.73 -5.52 10.97
CA ALA A 79 -12.49 -6.77 10.94
C ALA A 79 -11.88 -7.81 9.99
N LEU A 80 -11.32 -7.38 8.85
CA LEU A 80 -10.61 -8.26 7.92
C LEU A 80 -9.30 -8.82 8.49
N ILE A 81 -8.61 -8.06 9.35
CA ILE A 81 -7.37 -8.49 9.99
C ILE A 81 -7.68 -9.43 11.15
N GLU A 82 -8.61 -9.04 12.04
CA GLU A 82 -9.00 -9.83 13.22
C GLU A 82 -9.77 -11.10 12.85
N GLY A 83 -10.52 -11.08 11.75
CA GLY A 83 -11.24 -12.24 11.23
C GLY A 83 -10.38 -13.19 10.40
N GLU A 84 -9.11 -12.89 10.15
CA GLU A 84 -8.26 -13.74 9.32
C GLU A 84 -7.51 -14.78 10.17
N PRO A 85 -7.80 -16.08 10.01
CA PRO A 85 -7.20 -17.13 10.84
C PRO A 85 -5.70 -17.36 10.56
N LYS A 86 -5.20 -16.88 9.41
CA LYS A 86 -3.77 -16.96 9.04
C LYS A 86 -2.94 -15.82 9.63
N LEU A 87 -3.57 -14.81 10.22
CA LEU A 87 -2.90 -13.68 10.84
C LEU A 87 -3.00 -13.78 12.36
N ILE A 88 -1.93 -13.39 13.04
CA ILE A 88 -1.91 -13.24 14.49
C ILE A 88 -1.97 -11.75 14.77
N SER A 89 -3.09 -11.26 15.28
CA SER A 89 -3.29 -9.85 15.59
C SER A 89 -3.43 -9.62 17.09
N ALA A 90 -2.73 -8.61 17.62
CA ALA A 90 -2.82 -8.19 19.02
C ALA A 90 -2.91 -6.66 19.11
N ARG A 91 -3.89 -6.14 19.86
CA ARG A 91 -3.99 -4.70 20.15
C ARG A 91 -2.99 -4.33 21.24
N LYS A 92 -2.26 -3.24 21.03
CA LYS A 92 -1.28 -2.69 21.97
C LYS A 92 -1.42 -1.18 22.01
N GLU A 93 -1.13 -0.60 23.16
CA GLU A 93 -1.02 0.84 23.33
C GLU A 93 0.48 1.17 23.39
N ILE A 94 0.95 2.07 22.52
CA ILE A 94 2.34 2.52 22.52
C ILE A 94 2.40 4.04 22.68
N GLU A 95 3.39 4.55 23.40
CA GLU A 95 3.73 5.97 23.34
C GLU A 95 4.42 6.24 21.99
N ALA A 96 3.85 7.14 21.19
CA ALA A 96 4.38 7.55 19.89
C ALA A 96 5.36 8.72 19.99
#